data_AF-A0A822UZ67-F1
#
_entry.id   AF-A0A822UZ67-F1
#
_cell.length_a   1.000
_cell.length_b   1.000
_cell.length_c   1.000
_cell.angle_alpha   90.00
_cell.angle_beta   90.00
_cell.angle_gamma   90.00
#
_symmetry.space_group_name_H-M   'P 1'
#
loop_
_entity.id
_entity.type
_entity.pdbx_description
1 polymer ?
#
loop_
_entity_poly.entity_id
_entity_poly.type
_entity_poly.pdbx_seq_one_letter_code
_entity_poly.pdbx_strand_id
1 'polypeptide(L)'
;MNHIPQTSQFCCPSCGGHIGTAAPLEQVVENITQPSRRIIMAMLAEKPGKAVYRDRIIDRIYGGRADGGPDTADHVIAAIVSQLRRQIEPFGWTITNSRGGAGNLAQWRLIPVEVTP
;
A
#
# COMPACT_ATOMS: atom_id res chain seq x y z
N MET A 1 12.85 7.84 27.27
CA MET A 1 13.55 7.23 26.12
C MET A 1 13.04 7.89 24.86
N ASN A 2 13.87 8.65 24.14
CA ASN A 2 13.49 9.30 22.88
C ASN A 2 13.61 8.27 21.75
N HIS A 3 12.49 7.68 21.31
CA HIS A 3 12.45 6.86 20.11
C HIS A 3 12.49 7.80 18.89
N ILE A 4 13.68 8.01 18.34
CA ILE A 4 13.86 8.64 17.03
C ILE A 4 13.39 7.58 16.01
N PRO A 5 12.37 7.85 15.18
CA PRO A 5 11.90 6.86 14.19
C PRO A 5 13.03 6.56 13.22
N GLN A 6 13.48 5.30 13.20
CA GLN A 6 14.55 4.85 12.33
C GLN A 6 14.05 4.86 10.89
N THR A 7 14.46 5.88 10.13
CA THR A 7 14.28 5.93 8.68
C THR A 7 14.87 4.68 8.06
N SER A 8 14.03 3.85 7.45
CA SER A 8 14.47 2.62 6.82
C SER A 8 15.06 2.97 5.46
N GLN A 9 16.39 2.87 5.37
CA GLN A 9 17.13 3.03 4.12
C GLN A 9 16.97 1.73 3.32
N PHE A 10 16.16 1.76 2.26
CA PHE A 10 15.98 0.59 1.41
C PHE A 10 17.07 0.60 0.34
N CYS A 11 18.02 -0.33 0.42
CA CYS A 11 18.98 -0.59 -0.65
C CYS A 11 18.42 -1.62 -1.63
N CYS A 12 18.56 -1.37 -2.93
CA CYS A 12 18.19 -2.33 -3.96
C CYS A 12 19.11 -3.56 -3.89
N PRO A 13 18.57 -4.79 -3.69
CA PRO A 13 19.38 -5.99 -3.54
C PRO A 13 20.09 -6.44 -4.84
N SER A 14 19.77 -5.85 -6.01
CA SER A 14 20.40 -6.19 -7.29
C SER A 14 21.51 -5.25 -7.75
N CYS A 15 21.52 -4.00 -7.30
CA CYS A 15 22.50 -3.00 -7.76
C CYS A 15 23.16 -2.18 -6.65
N GLY A 16 22.76 -2.36 -5.38
CA GLY A 16 23.28 -1.57 -4.27
C GLY A 16 22.88 -0.10 -4.30
N GLY A 17 21.98 0.30 -5.22
CA GLY A 17 21.48 1.67 -5.33
C GLY A 17 20.55 2.04 -4.17
N HIS A 18 20.69 3.28 -3.69
CA HIS A 18 19.80 3.91 -2.70
C HIS A 18 18.38 4.01 -3.26
N ILE A 19 17.37 3.42 -2.63
CA ILE A 19 15.95 3.54 -3.03
C ILE A 19 15.24 4.68 -2.26
N GLY A 20 16.01 5.55 -1.60
CA GLY A 20 15.50 6.71 -0.88
C GLY A 20 15.34 6.52 0.64
N THR A 21 14.92 7.61 1.30
CA THR A 21 14.64 7.66 2.74
C THR A 21 13.13 7.61 2.92
N ALA A 22 12.58 6.46 3.28
CA ALA A 22 11.15 6.31 3.53
C ALA A 22 10.86 6.26 5.04
N ALA A 23 9.74 6.83 5.47
CA ALA A 23 9.30 6.72 6.85
C ALA A 23 9.03 5.25 7.21
N PRO A 24 9.25 4.82 8.47
CA PRO A 24 8.91 3.47 8.89
C PRO A 24 7.43 3.18 8.63
N LEU A 25 7.14 2.01 8.05
CA LEU A 25 5.79 1.63 7.63
C LEU A 25 4.77 1.68 8.77
N GLU A 26 5.20 1.40 10.01
CA GLU A 26 4.39 1.50 11.22
C GLU A 26 3.84 2.92 11.41
N GLN A 27 4.72 3.92 11.32
CA GLN A 27 4.32 5.33 11.43
C GLN A 27 3.36 5.74 10.30
N VAL A 28 3.56 5.23 9.09
CA VAL A 28 2.65 5.51 7.96
C VAL A 28 1.26 4.89 8.21
N VAL A 29 1.20 3.65 8.73
CA VAL A 29 -0.05 2.97 9.08
C VAL A 29 -0.79 3.69 10.20
N GLU A 30 -0.08 4.22 11.20
CA GLU A 30 -0.67 4.99 12.31
C GLU A 30 -1.26 6.33 11.86
N ASN A 31 -0.68 6.96 10.83
CA ASN A 31 -1.19 8.21 10.25
C ASN A 31 -2.45 8.01 9.38
N ILE A 32 -2.90 6.77 9.18
CA ILE A 32 -4.11 6.47 8.40
C ILE A 32 -5.30 6.25 9.34
N THR A 33 -6.17 7.25 9.40
CA THR A 33 -7.36 7.24 10.26
C THR A 33 -8.52 6.41 9.71
N GLN A 34 -8.65 6.29 8.39
CA GLN A 34 -9.77 5.60 7.76
C GLN A 34 -9.56 4.07 7.75
N PRO A 35 -10.48 3.26 8.32
CA PRO A 35 -10.26 1.83 8.56
C PRO A 35 -9.97 1.04 7.27
N SER A 36 -10.71 1.28 6.19
CA SER A 36 -10.49 0.58 4.90
C SER A 36 -9.11 0.90 4.31
N ARG A 37 -8.67 2.16 4.40
CA ARG A 37 -7.32 2.57 3.96
C ARG A 37 -6.24 1.93 4.82
N ARG A 38 -6.45 1.86 6.14
CA ARG A 38 -5.52 1.26 7.09
C ARG A 38 -5.36 -0.24 6.84
N ILE A 39 -6.47 -0.95 6.57
CA ILE A 39 -6.46 -2.37 6.20
C ILE A 39 -5.65 -2.59 4.91
N ILE A 40 -5.89 -1.79 3.88
CA ILE A 40 -5.16 -1.89 2.61
C ILE A 40 -3.66 -1.62 2.82
N MET A 41 -3.32 -0.57 3.57
CA MET A 41 -1.93 -0.25 3.87
C MET A 41 -1.26 -1.37 4.67
N ALA A 42 -1.93 -1.92 5.68
CA ALA A 42 -1.38 -3.02 6.48
C ALA A 42 -1.11 -4.28 5.65
N MET A 43 -2.01 -4.64 4.72
CA MET A 43 -1.78 -5.76 3.80
C MET A 43 -0.59 -5.53 2.87
N LEU A 44 -0.44 -4.30 2.37
CA LEU A 44 0.68 -3.92 1.52
C LEU A 44 2.01 -3.82 2.29
N ALA A 45 1.95 -3.42 3.56
CA ALA A 45 3.10 -3.27 4.45
C ALA A 45 3.61 -4.62 5.00
N GLU A 46 2.80 -5.68 5.01
CA GLU A 46 3.23 -7.02 5.45
C GLU A 46 4.42 -7.53 4.62
N LYS A 47 4.38 -7.28 3.30
CA LYS A 47 5.44 -7.68 2.35
C LYS A 47 5.63 -6.57 1.30
N PRO A 48 6.37 -5.49 1.61
CA PRO A 48 6.63 -4.43 0.64
C PRO A 48 7.29 -5.01 -0.63
N GLY A 49 6.90 -4.50 -1.79
CA GLY A 49 7.29 -5.01 -3.11
C GLY A 49 6.47 -6.21 -3.62
N LYS A 50 5.73 -6.93 -2.76
CA LYS A 50 4.88 -8.05 -3.19
C LYS A 50 3.53 -7.56 -3.73
N ALA A 51 3.04 -8.24 -4.76
CA ALA A 51 1.71 -8.01 -5.30
C ALA A 51 0.61 -8.46 -4.32
N VAL A 52 -0.30 -7.54 -4.01
CA VAL A 52 -1.57 -7.84 -3.36
C VAL A 52 -2.68 -7.76 -4.41
N TYR A 53 -3.41 -8.85 -4.57
CA TYR A 53 -4.48 -8.98 -5.56
C TYR A 53 -5.76 -8.30 -5.09
N ARG A 54 -6.51 -7.71 -6.02
CA ARG A 54 -7.78 -7.04 -5.73
C ARG A 54 -8.78 -7.90 -4.97
N ASP A 55 -9.00 -9.14 -5.39
CA ASP A 55 -9.93 -10.05 -4.71
C ASP A 55 -9.56 -10.30 -3.25
N ARG A 56 -8.25 -10.39 -2.93
CA ARG A 56 -7.80 -10.51 -1.54
C ARG A 56 -8.12 -9.27 -0.72
N ILE A 57 -8.05 -8.09 -1.33
CA ILE A 57 -8.41 -6.83 -0.67
C ILE A 57 -9.92 -6.76 -0.44
N ILE A 58 -10.72 -7.13 -1.44
CA ILE A 58 -12.19 -7.15 -1.36
C ILE A 58 -12.62 -8.15 -0.27
N ASP A 59 -12.12 -9.38 -0.31
CA ASP A 59 -12.38 -10.41 0.70
C ASP A 59 -12.01 -9.93 2.11
N ARG A 60 -10.86 -9.28 2.26
CA ARG A 60 -10.44 -8.77 3.58
C ARG A 60 -11.33 -7.65 4.12
N ILE A 61 -11.88 -6.79 3.26
CA ILE A 61 -12.72 -5.65 3.68
C ILE A 61 -14.19 -6.05 3.82
N TYR A 62 -14.69 -6.86 2.90
CA TYR A 62 -16.12 -7.16 2.75
C TYR A 62 -16.49 -8.61 3.03
N GLY A 63 -15.56 -9.57 3.00
CA GLY A 63 -15.86 -11.01 3.13
C GLY A 63 -16.49 -11.42 4.47
N GLY A 64 -16.33 -10.58 5.51
CA GLY A 64 -17.00 -10.78 6.80
C GLY A 64 -18.38 -10.11 6.93
N ARG A 65 -18.86 -9.41 5.90
CA ARG A 65 -20.16 -8.72 5.95
C ARG A 65 -21.25 -9.59 5.36
N ALA A 66 -22.39 -9.65 6.04
CA ALA A 66 -23.56 -10.41 5.59
C ALA A 66 -24.18 -9.87 4.28
N ASP A 67 -23.90 -8.62 3.93
CA ASP A 67 -24.36 -7.98 2.68
C ASP A 67 -23.44 -8.26 1.49
N GLY A 68 -22.30 -8.93 1.68
CA GLY A 68 -21.34 -9.22 0.61
C GLY A 68 -20.56 -8.01 0.08
N GLY A 69 -20.82 -6.81 0.60
CA GLY A 69 -20.26 -5.56 0.11
C GLY A 69 -20.97 -4.99 -1.12
N PRO A 70 -20.47 -3.86 -1.66
CA PRO A 70 -21.09 -3.17 -2.79
C PRO A 70 -20.84 -3.90 -4.13
N ASP A 71 -21.80 -3.84 -5.07
CA ASP A 71 -21.69 -4.43 -6.41
C ASP A 71 -20.48 -3.92 -7.21
N THR A 72 -20.04 -2.69 -6.92
CA THR A 72 -18.89 -2.02 -7.53
C THR A 72 -17.67 -1.98 -6.61
N ALA A 73 -17.51 -3.01 -5.77
CA ALA A 73 -16.39 -3.11 -4.83
C ALA A 73 -15.03 -2.88 -5.49
N ASP A 74 -14.85 -3.31 -6.74
CA ASP A 74 -13.63 -3.10 -7.50
C ASP A 74 -13.29 -1.61 -7.71
N HIS A 75 -14.28 -0.80 -8.09
CA HIS A 75 -14.15 0.64 -8.28
C HIS A 75 -13.93 1.34 -6.95
N VAL A 76 -14.63 0.91 -5.91
CA VAL A 76 -14.47 1.43 -4.55
C VAL A 76 -13.04 1.21 -4.05
N ILE A 77 -12.49 -0.01 -4.21
CA ILE A 77 -11.10 -0.28 -3.83
C ILE A 77 -10.12 0.57 -4.65
N ALA A 78 -10.31 0.70 -5.95
CA ALA A 78 -9.44 1.53 -6.79
C ALA A 78 -9.43 3.01 -6.36
N ALA A 79 -10.59 3.55 -5.98
CA ALA A 79 -10.70 4.90 -5.43
C ALA A 79 -9.99 5.04 -4.08
N ILE A 80 -10.17 4.06 -3.17
CA ILE A 80 -9.50 4.04 -1.87
C ILE A 80 -7.97 3.99 -2.04
N VAL A 81 -7.46 3.14 -2.94
CA VAL A 81 -6.02 3.04 -3.22
C VAL A 81 -5.48 4.35 -3.82
N SER A 82 -6.24 4.99 -4.70
CA SER A 82 -5.85 6.28 -5.28
C SER A 82 -5.74 7.39 -4.22
N GLN A 83 -6.65 7.41 -3.25
CA GLN A 83 -6.59 8.33 -2.12
C GLN A 83 -5.44 8.00 -1.17
N LEU A 84 -5.25 6.71 -0.86
CA LEU A 84 -4.16 6.23 -0.01
C LEU A 84 -2.80 6.59 -0.61
N ARG A 85 -2.61 6.43 -1.92
CA ARG A 85 -1.37 6.79 -2.62
C ARG A 85 -0.98 8.25 -2.37
N ARG A 86 -1.92 9.20 -2.55
CA ARG A 86 -1.68 10.63 -2.29
C ARG A 86 -1.34 10.91 -0.82
N GLN A 87 -1.86 10.10 0.09
CA GLN A 87 -1.59 10.24 1.53
C GLN A 87 -0.20 9.71 1.91
N ILE A 88 0.30 8.67 1.23
CA ILE A 88 1.60 8.03 1.57
C ILE A 88 2.79 8.57 0.76
N GLU A 89 2.55 9.23 -0.38
CA GLU A 89 3.59 9.85 -1.21
C GLU A 89 4.51 10.80 -0.41
N PRO A 90 4.01 11.67 0.49
CA PRO A 90 4.85 12.53 1.34
C PRO A 90 5.78 11.76 2.30
N PHE A 91 5.50 10.48 2.56
CA PHE A 91 6.29 9.62 3.44
C PHE A 91 7.35 8.80 2.67
N GLY A 92 7.50 9.00 1.35
CA GLY A 92 8.45 8.27 0.51
C GLY A 92 7.95 6.89 0.06
N TRP A 93 6.64 6.69 0.05
CA TRP A 93 6.02 5.45 -0.39
C TRP A 93 5.06 5.72 -1.54
N THR A 94 5.01 4.81 -2.52
CA THR A 94 3.96 4.84 -3.54
C THR A 94 3.34 3.46 -3.73
N ILE A 95 2.12 3.46 -4.26
CA ILE A 95 1.43 2.24 -4.67
C ILE A 95 1.46 2.19 -6.19
N THR A 96 2.09 1.15 -6.73
CA THR A 96 2.03 0.83 -8.16
C THR A 96 0.89 -0.12 -8.44
N ASN A 97 0.27 0.06 -9.60
CA ASN A 97 -0.73 -0.84 -10.14
C ASN A 97 -0.17 -1.53 -11.38
N SER A 98 -0.27 -2.85 -11.43
CA SER A 98 -0.06 -3.60 -12.68
C SER A 98 -1.42 -4.05 -13.18
N ARG A 99 -1.79 -3.58 -14.38
CA ARG A 99 -2.83 -4.25 -15.17
C ARG A 99 -2.19 -5.55 -15.65
N GLY A 100 -2.66 -6.70 -15.18
CA GLY A 100 -2.18 -7.98 -15.74
C GLY A 100 -2.49 -8.07 -17.24
N GLY A 101 -2.12 -9.16 -17.92
CA GLY A 101 -2.69 -9.54 -19.23
C GLY A 101 -3.79 -10.62 -19.15
N ALA A 102 -4.71 -10.64 -20.12
CA ALA A 102 -5.72 -11.67 -20.42
C ALA A 102 -6.15 -12.59 -19.25
N GLY A 103 -6.82 -12.01 -18.24
CA GLY A 103 -7.37 -12.72 -17.07
C GLY A 103 -7.39 -11.90 -15.77
N ASN A 104 -7.47 -10.57 -15.87
CA ASN A 104 -6.73 -9.65 -14.99
C ASN A 104 -7.34 -9.32 -13.64
N LEU A 105 -6.82 -9.98 -12.60
CA LEU A 105 -6.85 -9.43 -11.25
C LEU A 105 -5.91 -8.23 -11.19
N ALA A 106 -6.46 -7.04 -10.91
CA ALA A 106 -5.66 -5.87 -10.60
C ALA A 106 -4.74 -6.19 -9.40
N GLN A 107 -3.47 -5.84 -9.53
CA GLN A 107 -2.45 -6.08 -8.51
C GLN A 107 -1.88 -4.74 -8.06
N TRP A 108 -1.81 -4.56 -6.74
CA TRP A 108 -1.16 -3.41 -6.13
C TRP A 108 0.10 -3.82 -5.39
N ARG A 109 1.13 -2.98 -5.49
CA ARG A 109 2.42 -3.18 -4.81
C ARG A 109 2.83 -1.89 -4.14
N LEU A 110 3.28 -1.99 -2.90
CA LEU A 110 3.90 -0.89 -2.19
C LEU A 110 5.39 -0.89 -2.52
N ILE A 111 5.88 0.22 -3.06
CA ILE A 111 7.30 0.40 -3.35
C ILE A 111 7.78 1.70 -2.70
N PRO A 112 9.02 1.72 -2.18
CA PRO A 112 9.65 2.98 -1.78
C PRO A 112 9.89 3.84 -3.02
N VAL A 113 9.71 5.14 -2.88
CA VAL A 113 10.06 6.14 -3.91
C VAL A 113 11.01 7.16 -3.31
N GLU A 114 11.97 7.57 -4.12
CA GLU A 114 12.80 8.73 -3.78
C GLU A 114 11.90 9.96 -3.62
N VAL A 115 11.89 10.56 -2.43
CA VAL A 115 11.26 11.87 -2.22
C VAL A 115 12.25 12.90 -2.74
N THR A 116 12.04 13.38 -3.96
CA THR A 116 12.80 14.54 -4.46
C THR A 116 12.34 15.78 -3.66
N PRO A 117 13.23 16.50 -2.96
CA PRO A 117 12.89 17.68 -2.17
C PRO A 117 12.39 18.86 -3.01
#